data_AF-A0A510HP04-F1
#
_entry.id   AF-A0A510HP04-F1
#
_cell.length_a   1.000
_cell.length_b   1.000
_cell.length_c   1.000
_cell.angle_alpha   90.00
_cell.angle_beta   90.00
_cell.angle_gamma   90.00
#
_symmetry.space_group_name_H-M   'P 1'
#
loop_
_entity.id
_entity.type
_entity.pdbx_description
1 polymer ?
#
loop_
_entity_poly.entity_id
_entity_poly.type
_entity_poly.pdbx_seq_one_letter_code
_entity_poly.pdbx_strand_id
1 'polypeptide(L)'
;MGINQRVSLRKFRDDIERWVEEGRSDEWIASALGTSASSVQSFRSRNGIYRRGAAPVLRDPEDYAAYEGVVERGERVGLWFDPGVQDDPRWKEAWSGAERVEIRLTPKRIVLRRKQGSPKSG
;
A
#
# COMPACT_ATOMS: atom_id res chain seq x y z
N MET A 1 -36.96 2.29 12.59
CA MET A 1 -36.37 3.43 13.34
C MET A 1 -34.89 3.53 12.98
N GLY A 2 -34.38 4.73 12.73
CA GLY A 2 -32.96 4.95 12.44
C GLY A 2 -32.73 6.40 12.00
N ILE A 3 -32.80 7.31 12.96
CA ILE A 3 -32.45 8.72 12.81
C ILE A 3 -30.97 8.82 12.44
N ASN A 4 -30.66 8.89 11.14
CA ASN A 4 -29.31 9.16 10.63
C ASN A 4 -28.99 10.63 10.93
N GLN A 5 -28.61 10.90 12.18
CA GLN A 5 -28.12 12.19 12.59
C GLN A 5 -26.82 12.45 11.81
N ARG A 6 -26.87 13.33 10.81
CA ARG A 6 -25.69 13.74 10.04
C ARG A 6 -24.73 14.48 10.97
N VAL A 7 -23.84 13.73 11.61
CA VAL A 7 -22.75 14.28 12.42
C VAL A 7 -21.84 15.09 11.49
N SER A 8 -21.61 16.36 11.82
CA SER A 8 -20.75 17.23 11.02
C SER A 8 -19.28 16.86 11.24
N LEU A 9 -18.70 16.12 10.29
CA LEU A 9 -17.31 15.67 10.32
C LEU A 9 -16.29 16.81 10.46
N ARG A 10 -16.66 18.04 10.05
CA ARG A 10 -15.82 19.24 10.25
C ARG A 10 -15.48 19.49 11.72
N LYS A 11 -16.38 19.17 12.65
CA LYS A 11 -16.15 19.36 14.10
C LYS A 11 -15.11 18.39 14.66
N PHE A 12 -14.89 17.27 13.98
CA PHE A 12 -14.01 16.19 14.41
C PHE A 12 -12.74 16.11 13.56
N ARG A 13 -12.38 17.19 12.85
CA ARG A 13 -11.25 17.17 11.92
C ARG A 13 -9.96 16.75 12.61
N ASP A 14 -9.64 17.38 13.74
CA ASP A 14 -8.38 17.14 14.45
C ASP A 14 -8.36 15.75 15.07
N ASP A 15 -9.50 15.25 15.56
CA ASP A 15 -9.63 13.86 16.03
C ASP A 15 -9.44 12.85 14.89
N ILE A 16 -10.02 13.11 13.70
CA ILE A 16 -9.83 12.28 12.51
C ILE A 16 -8.37 12.30 12.07
N GLU A 17 -7.70 13.45 12.09
CA GLU A 17 -6.27 13.57 11.77
C GLU A 17 -5.42 12.73 12.74
N ARG A 18 -5.66 12.90 14.05
CA ARG A 18 -4.98 12.13 15.10
C ARG A 18 -5.21 10.62 14.95
N TRP A 19 -6.45 10.17 14.77
CA TRP A 19 -6.75 8.74 14.63
C TRP A 19 -6.18 8.13 13.35
N VAL A 20 -6.12 8.89 12.26
CA VAL A 20 -5.47 8.47 11.02
C VAL A 20 -3.96 8.32 11.23
N GLU A 21 -3.34 9.22 11.99
CA GLU A 21 -1.93 9.16 12.38
C GLU A 21 -1.63 7.98 13.32
N GLU A 22 -2.53 7.69 14.26
CA GLU A 22 -2.50 6.48 15.11
C GLU A 22 -2.77 5.18 14.34
N GLY A 23 -3.10 5.25 13.04
CA GLY A 23 -3.30 4.10 12.18
C GLY A 23 -4.69 3.45 12.28
N ARG A 24 -5.71 4.16 12.78
CA ARG A 24 -7.10 3.68 12.83
C ARG A 24 -7.71 3.59 11.41
N SER A 25 -8.56 2.58 11.21
CA SER A 25 -9.27 2.36 9.94
C SER A 25 -10.44 3.31 9.76
N ASP A 26 -10.94 3.45 8.54
CA ASP A 26 -12.10 4.31 8.26
C ASP A 26 -13.38 3.71 8.87
N GLU A 27 -13.46 2.39 9.00
CA GLU A 27 -14.54 1.65 9.67
C GLU A 27 -14.58 1.96 11.17
N TRP A 28 -13.41 1.98 11.83
CA TRP A 28 -13.32 2.32 13.25
C TRP A 28 -13.73 3.78 13.49
N ILE A 29 -13.21 4.71 12.69
CA ILE A 29 -13.53 6.14 12.78
C ILE A 29 -15.02 6.37 12.52
N ALA A 30 -15.60 5.65 11.55
CA ALA A 30 -17.02 5.71 11.22
C ALA A 30 -17.89 5.25 12.39
N SER A 31 -17.53 4.14 13.03
CA SER A 31 -18.21 3.65 14.22
C SER A 31 -18.12 4.64 15.38
N ALA A 32 -16.94 5.26 15.61
CA ALA A 32 -16.73 6.22 16.69
C ALA A 32 -17.53 7.52 16.50
N LEU A 33 -17.72 7.95 15.25
CA LEU A 33 -18.42 9.19 14.92
C LEU A 33 -19.89 8.99 14.54
N GLY A 34 -20.40 7.75 14.57
CA GLY A 34 -21.77 7.43 14.15
C GLY A 34 -22.04 7.78 12.68
N THR A 35 -21.08 7.50 11.79
CA THR A 35 -21.17 7.77 10.35
C THR A 35 -20.81 6.53 9.51
N SER A 36 -20.69 6.70 8.19
CA SER A 36 -20.21 5.66 7.27
C SER A 36 -18.72 5.80 6.94
N ALA A 37 -18.05 4.67 6.72
CA ALA A 37 -16.65 4.64 6.28
C ALA A 37 -16.41 5.46 5.00
N SER A 38 -17.35 5.43 4.05
CA SER A 38 -17.29 6.23 2.82
C SER A 38 -17.35 7.75 3.09
N SER A 39 -18.09 8.17 4.11
CA SER A 39 -18.16 9.58 4.52
C SER A 39 -16.85 10.03 5.16
N VAL A 40 -16.24 9.18 5.99
CA VAL A 40 -14.91 9.40 6.59
C VAL A 40 -13.84 9.47 5.50
N GLN A 41 -13.82 8.51 4.56
CA GLN A 41 -12.88 8.48 3.44
C GLN A 41 -13.01 9.74 2.57
N SER A 42 -14.23 10.11 2.19
CA SER A 42 -14.51 11.31 1.39
C SER A 42 -14.12 12.59 2.12
N PHE A 43 -14.31 12.64 3.44
CA PHE A 43 -13.87 13.76 4.26
C PHE A 43 -12.34 13.84 4.32
N ARG A 44 -11.66 12.73 4.60
CA ARG A 44 -10.19 12.66 4.64
C ARG A 44 -9.56 13.08 3.32
N SER A 45 -10.07 12.58 2.19
CA SER A 45 -9.58 12.94 0.85
C SER A 45 -9.71 14.45 0.58
N ARG A 46 -10.87 15.04 0.89
CA ARG A 46 -11.12 16.48 0.69
C ARG A 46 -10.28 17.39 1.60
N ASN A 47 -9.85 16.90 2.76
CA ASN A 47 -9.07 17.67 3.73
C ASN A 47 -7.58 17.30 3.73
N GLY A 48 -7.11 16.48 2.77
CA GLY A 48 -5.71 16.09 2.68
C GLY A 48 -5.20 15.21 3.83
N ILE A 49 -6.10 14.49 4.51
CA ILE A 49 -5.79 13.65 5.67
C ILE A 49 -5.39 12.25 5.18
N TYR A 50 -4.12 12.11 4.84
CA TYR A 50 -3.53 10.86 4.35
C TYR A 50 -2.90 10.08 5.50
N ARG A 51 -3.07 8.75 5.49
CA ARG A 51 -2.34 7.87 6.41
C ARG A 51 -0.85 7.97 6.09
N ARG A 52 -0.07 8.63 6.95
CA ARG A 52 1.41 8.62 6.94
C ARG A 52 1.88 7.23 7.40
N GLY A 53 1.63 6.21 6.60
CA GLY A 53 1.88 4.83 7.05
C GLY A 53 1.19 3.75 6.24
N ALA A 54 0.84 4.01 4.97
CA ALA A 54 0.54 2.90 4.04
C ALA A 54 1.85 2.19 3.61
N ALA A 55 2.65 1.78 4.59
CA ALA A 55 3.59 0.67 4.62
C ALA A 55 4.25 0.63 6.04
N PRO A 56 4.41 -0.56 6.66
CA PRO A 56 4.35 -1.85 6.01
C PRO A 56 2.93 -2.43 6.02
N VAL A 57 2.53 -2.94 4.86
CA VAL A 57 1.40 -3.86 4.63
C VAL A 57 1.70 -5.24 5.25
N LEU A 58 2.66 -5.31 6.18
CA LEU A 58 3.31 -6.51 6.67
C LEU A 58 3.26 -6.45 8.19
N ARG A 59 2.06 -6.57 8.76
CA ARG A 59 1.84 -6.57 10.22
C ARG A 59 1.98 -7.96 10.81
N ASP A 60 1.50 -8.97 10.08
CA ASP A 60 1.60 -10.37 10.50
C ASP A 60 2.70 -11.08 9.71
N PRO A 61 3.67 -11.74 10.37
CA PRO A 61 4.69 -12.56 9.69
C PRO A 61 4.13 -13.65 8.79
N GLU A 62 2.84 -14.01 8.92
CA GLU A 62 2.15 -14.90 8.00
C GLU A 62 1.80 -14.21 6.66
N ASP A 63 1.53 -12.90 6.69
CA ASP A 63 1.17 -12.10 5.51
C ASP A 63 2.39 -11.75 4.65
N TYR A 64 3.61 -11.91 5.17
CA TYR A 64 4.84 -11.58 4.44
C TYR A 64 6.00 -12.53 4.74
N ALA A 65 6.74 -12.88 3.69
CA ALA A 65 8.08 -13.43 3.85
C ALA A 65 9.10 -12.31 3.63
N ALA A 66 10.10 -12.24 4.51
CA ALA A 66 11.24 -11.36 4.34
C ALA A 66 12.35 -12.15 3.64
N TYR A 67 12.92 -11.54 2.61
CA TYR A 67 14.04 -12.08 1.84
C TYR A 67 15.17 -11.07 1.84
N GLU A 68 16.41 -11.55 1.88
CA GLU A 68 17.56 -10.66 1.84
C GLU A 68 17.68 -9.98 0.47
N GLY A 69 17.99 -8.69 0.49
CA GLY A 69 18.25 -7.90 -0.71
C GLY A 69 19.68 -7.39 -0.69
N VAL A 70 20.46 -7.71 -1.73
CA VAL A 70 21.84 -7.23 -1.86
C VAL A 70 21.89 -6.06 -2.84
N VAL A 71 22.41 -4.93 -2.37
CA VAL A 71 22.70 -3.77 -3.22
C VAL A 71 24.15 -3.84 -3.67
N GLU A 72 24.37 -4.25 -4.91
CA GLU A 72 25.69 -4.29 -5.51
C GLU A 72 26.10 -2.89 -5.98
N ARG A 73 27.26 -2.43 -5.53
CA ARG A 73 27.86 -1.15 -5.94
C ARG A 73 29.21 -1.44 -6.61
N GLY A 74 29.29 -1.17 -7.91
CA GLY A 74 30.48 -1.43 -8.73
C GLY A 74 30.26 -0.93 -10.17
N GLU A 75 30.96 -1.50 -11.16
CA GLU A 75 30.75 -1.16 -12.59
C GLU A 75 29.32 -1.44 -13.07
N ARG A 76 28.62 -2.37 -12.42
CA ARG A 76 27.19 -2.61 -12.60
C ARG A 76 26.49 -2.42 -11.26
N VAL A 77 25.55 -1.47 -11.19
CA VAL A 77 24.71 -1.24 -10.02
C VAL A 77 23.49 -2.15 -10.14
N GLY A 78 23.27 -3.00 -9.13
CA GLY A 78 22.22 -4.00 -9.15
C GLY A 78 21.52 -4.14 -7.80
N LEU A 79 20.24 -4.51 -7.86
CA LEU A 79 19.49 -5.01 -6.70
C LEU A 79 19.22 -6.50 -6.94
N TRP A 80 19.76 -7.33 -6.06
CA TRP A 80 19.55 -8.76 -6.08
C TRP A 80 18.65 -9.15 -4.92
N PHE A 81 17.79 -10.13 -5.13
CA PHE A 81 16.99 -10.74 -4.08
C PHE A 81 17.50 -12.15 -3.81
N ASP A 82 17.29 -12.64 -2.59
CA ASP A 82 17.49 -14.04 -2.25
C ASP A 82 16.82 -14.94 -3.29
N PRO A 83 17.54 -15.93 -3.88
CA PRO A 83 16.98 -16.84 -4.87
C PRO A 83 15.70 -17.55 -4.40
N GLY A 84 15.56 -17.82 -3.09
CA GLY A 84 14.39 -18.45 -2.48
C GLY A 84 13.09 -17.64 -2.62
N VAL A 85 13.15 -16.35 -2.98
CA VAL A 85 11.97 -15.57 -3.40
C VAL A 85 11.20 -16.29 -4.51
N GLN A 86 11.93 -16.96 -5.43
CA GLN A 86 11.31 -17.65 -6.56
C GLN A 86 10.36 -18.77 -6.14
N ASP A 87 10.52 -19.30 -4.92
CA ASP A 87 9.73 -20.39 -4.39
C ASP A 87 8.47 -19.97 -3.65
N ASP A 88 8.36 -18.69 -3.28
CA ASP A 88 7.18 -18.13 -2.62
C ASP A 88 5.94 -18.24 -3.53
N PRO A 89 4.83 -18.83 -3.06
CA PRO A 89 3.60 -18.94 -3.85
C PRO A 89 3.06 -17.58 -4.32
N ARG A 90 3.16 -16.53 -3.50
CA ARG A 90 2.72 -15.16 -3.83
C ARG A 90 3.58 -14.56 -4.93
N TRP A 91 4.89 -14.83 -4.88
CA TRP A 91 5.80 -14.43 -5.95
C TRP A 91 5.47 -15.15 -7.25
N LYS A 92 5.32 -16.48 -7.21
CA LYS A 92 4.93 -17.30 -8.37
C LYS A 92 3.63 -16.80 -9.00
N GLU A 93 2.60 -16.52 -8.21
CA GLU A 93 1.32 -16.02 -8.70
C GLU A 93 1.46 -14.69 -9.46
N ALA A 94 2.17 -13.71 -8.88
CA ALA A 94 2.26 -12.36 -9.42
C ALA A 94 3.32 -12.18 -10.52
N TRP A 95 4.40 -12.96 -10.47
CA TRP A 95 5.62 -12.74 -11.26
C TRP A 95 6.04 -13.92 -12.14
N SER A 96 5.34 -15.07 -12.09
CA SER A 96 5.63 -16.16 -13.02
C SER A 96 5.54 -15.70 -14.47
N GLY A 97 6.56 -16.05 -15.26
CA GLY A 97 6.69 -15.64 -16.66
C GLY A 97 7.09 -14.18 -16.90
N ALA A 98 7.43 -13.41 -15.85
CA ALA A 98 7.95 -12.07 -16.04
C ALA A 98 9.39 -12.10 -16.58
N GLU A 99 9.58 -11.80 -17.86
CA GLU A 99 10.91 -11.73 -18.48
C GLU A 99 11.65 -10.42 -18.18
N ARG A 100 10.90 -9.33 -17.99
CA ARG A 100 11.46 -7.99 -17.69
C ARG A 100 10.65 -7.30 -16.61
N VAL A 101 11.32 -6.45 -15.83
CA VAL A 101 10.71 -5.58 -14.83
C VAL A 101 10.98 -4.12 -15.20
N GLU A 102 9.93 -3.32 -15.28
CA GLU A 102 10.03 -1.86 -15.38
C GLU A 102 9.99 -1.25 -13.97
N ILE A 103 11.00 -0.46 -13.62
CA ILE A 103 11.05 0.29 -12.37
C ILE A 103 10.55 1.70 -12.63
N ARG A 104 9.55 2.14 -11.87
CA ARG A 104 9.07 3.53 -11.87
C ARG A 104 9.33 4.17 -10.53
N LEU A 105 10.09 5.26 -10.56
CA LEU A 105 10.38 6.09 -9.40
C LEU A 105 9.39 7.26 -9.34
N THR A 106 8.79 7.45 -8.17
CA THR A 106 7.98 8.64 -7.86
C THR A 106 8.54 9.25 -6.58
N PRO A 107 8.21 10.52 -6.26
CA PRO A 107 8.69 11.15 -5.03
C PRO A 107 8.32 10.42 -3.73
N LYS A 108 7.36 9.49 -3.78
CA LYS A 108 6.83 8.80 -2.59
C LYS A 108 6.94 7.28 -2.65
N ARG A 109 7.21 6.69 -3.82
CA ARG A 109 7.11 5.24 -4.05
C ARG A 109 8.04 4.78 -5.16
N ILE A 110 8.53 3.57 -5.00
CA ILE A 110 9.13 2.75 -6.07
C ILE A 110 8.07 1.74 -6.50
N VAL A 111 7.81 1.65 -7.80
CA VAL A 111 6.83 0.70 -8.36
C VAL A 111 7.54 -0.22 -9.34
N LEU A 112 7.45 -1.52 -9.09
CA LEU A 112 7.92 -2.56 -10.01
C LEU A 112 6.72 -3.02 -10.86
N ARG A 113 6.87 -3.03 -12.18
CA ARG A 113 5.86 -3.59 -13.09
C ARG A 113 6.44 -4.69 -13.94
N ARG A 114 5.76 -5.84 -13.99
CA ARG A 114 6.06 -6.88 -14.98
C ARG A 114 5.89 -6.33 -16.40
N LYS A 115 6.83 -6.68 -17.27
CA LYS A 115 6.74 -6.55 -18.73
C LYS A 115 6.92 -7.95 -19.29
N GLN A 116 5.94 -8.40 -20.07
CA GLN A 116 6.18 -9.56 -20.93
C GLN A 116 7.19 -9.16 -21.99
N GLY A 117 8.07 -10.07 -22.39
CA GLY A 117 8.89 -9.86 -23.57
C GLY A 117 7.98 -9.55 -24.75
N SER A 118 8.41 -8.61 -25.59
CA SER A 118 7.76 -8.41 -26.88
C SER A 118 7.69 -9.76 -27.60
N PRO A 119 6.58 -10.11 -28.28
CA PRO A 119 6.63 -11.23 -29.21
C PRO A 119 7.77 -10.91 -30.18
N LYS A 120 8.70 -11.85 -30.38
CA LYS A 120 9.69 -11.73 -31.45
C LYS A 120 8.91 -11.48 -32.74
N SER A 121 8.94 -10.27 -33.27
CA SER A 121 8.54 -10.00 -34.64
C SER A 121 9.46 -10.82 -35.53
N GLY A 122 8.90 -11.85 -36.17
CA GLY A 122 9.57 -12.64 -37.20
C GLY A 122 9.80 -11.84 -38.48
#